data_AF-A0A2S2P3Y4-F1
#
_entry.id   AF-A0A2S2P3Y4-F1
#
_cell.length_a   1.000
_cell.length_b   1.000
_cell.length_c   1.000
_cell.angle_alpha   90.00
_cell.angle_beta   90.00
_cell.angle_gamma   90.00
#
_symmetry.space_group_name_H-M   'P 1'
#
loop_
_entity.id
_entity.type
_entity.pdbx_description
1 polymer ?
#
loop_
_entity_poly.entity_id
_entity_poly.type
_entity_poly.pdbx_seq_one_letter_code
_entity_poly.pdbx_strand_id
1 'polypeptide(L)'
;LQSKRKEMKMELVSCERRLQKLINKTTFKHCTNYNENLNAVALENKIIKFDKPIYIGFAVLDISKTLMYDYHYNVMKKHYKDKIKLMYTDTDSLVYHINTDDFYKD
;
A
#
# COMPACT_ATOMS: atom_id res chain seq x y z
N LEU A 1 6.55 0.90 1.91
CA LEU A 1 6.77 0.40 0.54
C LEU A 1 6.27 1.43 -0.46
N GLN A 2 7.16 1.99 -1.29
CA GLN A 2 6.78 3.01 -2.28
C GLN A 2 6.21 2.34 -3.55
N SER A 3 5.13 2.90 -4.09
CA SER A 3 4.52 2.43 -5.33
C SER A 3 5.44 2.71 -6.52
N LYS A 4 5.70 1.67 -7.34
CA LYS A 4 6.45 1.77 -8.60
C LYS A 4 5.83 2.74 -9.61
N ARG A 5 4.54 3.06 -9.47
CA ARG A 5 3.86 4.06 -10.31
C ARG A 5 4.29 5.49 -10.03
N LYS A 6 4.80 5.77 -8.82
CA LYS A 6 5.28 7.11 -8.42
C LYS A 6 6.76 7.33 -8.74
N GLU A 7 7.43 6.32 -9.26
CA GLU A 7 8.84 6.41 -9.66
C GLU A 7 8.92 7.15 -11.00
N MET A 8 9.69 8.24 -11.03
CA MET A 8 9.96 9.01 -12.25
C MET A 8 11.45 8.95 -12.57
N LYS A 9 11.78 8.96 -13.86
CA LYS A 9 13.16 9.05 -14.30
C LYS A 9 13.52 10.53 -14.43
N MET A 10 14.59 10.94 -13.75
CA MET A 10 15.14 12.29 -13.88
C MET A 10 16.47 12.24 -14.62
N GLU A 11 16.65 13.10 -15.62
CA GLU A 11 17.92 13.31 -16.31
C GLU A 11 18.34 14.78 -16.17
N LEU A 12 19.55 15.03 -15.68
CA LEU A 12 20.18 16.35 -15.70
C LEU A 12 20.87 16.56 -17.05
N VAL A 13 20.60 17.68 -17.70
CA VAL A 13 21.07 17.97 -19.05
C VAL A 13 21.58 19.40 -19.14
N SER A 14 22.78 19.55 -19.66
CA SER A 14 23.40 20.85 -19.95
C SER A 14 23.46 21.20 -21.44
N CYS A 15 23.24 20.23 -22.33
CA CYS A 15 23.28 20.43 -23.76
C CYS A 15 21.87 20.61 -24.34
N GLU A 16 21.63 21.75 -25.00
CA GLU A 16 20.35 22.09 -25.62
C GLU A 16 19.86 21.03 -26.62
N ARG A 17 20.75 20.48 -27.45
CA ARG A 17 20.41 19.39 -28.39
C ARG A 17 19.87 18.16 -27.68
N ARG A 18 20.41 17.82 -26.50
CA ARG A 18 19.95 16.68 -25.70
C ARG A 18 18.64 17.03 -24.98
N LEU A 19 18.50 18.25 -24.49
CA LEU A 19 17.28 18.75 -23.86
C LEU A 19 16.09 18.65 -24.83
N GLN A 20 16.24 19.16 -26.05
CA GLN A 20 15.19 19.08 -27.08
C GLN A 20 14.81 17.63 -27.40
N LYS A 21 15.80 16.72 -27.49
CA LYS A 21 15.53 15.27 -27.68
C LYS A 21 14.73 14.66 -26.53
N LEU A 22 14.90 15.12 -25.29
CA LEU A 22 14.14 14.62 -24.15
C LEU A 22 12.74 15.22 -24.07
N ILE A 23 12.58 16.50 -24.40
CA ILE A 23 11.27 17.18 -24.46
C ILE A 23 10.39 16.54 -25.54
N ASN A 24 10.96 16.18 -26.69
CA ASN A 24 10.23 15.54 -27.78
C ASN A 24 9.83 14.08 -27.49
N LYS A 25 10.20 13.50 -26.34
CA LYS A 25 9.75 12.14 -25.99
C LYS A 25 8.31 12.18 -25.52
N THR A 26 7.53 11.18 -25.90
CA THR A 26 6.16 10.99 -25.40
C THR A 26 6.07 10.75 -23.90
N THR A 27 7.19 10.38 -23.26
CA THR A 27 7.30 10.20 -21.81
C THR A 27 7.67 11.49 -21.07
N PHE A 28 7.80 12.62 -21.75
CA PHE A 28 8.14 13.88 -21.10
C PHE A 28 7.02 14.35 -20.16
N LYS A 29 7.39 14.72 -18.93
CA LYS A 29 6.46 15.29 -17.95
C LYS A 29 6.68 16.77 -17.75
N HIS A 30 7.89 17.12 -17.33
CA HIS A 30 8.23 18.49 -16.97
C HIS A 30 9.73 18.70 -17.03
N CYS A 31 10.14 19.96 -17.19
CA CYS A 31 11.52 20.39 -17.17
C CYS A 31 11.68 21.52 -16.15
N THR A 32 12.67 21.42 -15.29
CA THR A 32 13.01 22.43 -14.30
C THR A 32 14.38 23.01 -14.63
N ASN A 33 14.43 24.32 -14.88
CA ASN A 33 15.67 25.06 -15.10
C ASN A 33 16.34 25.35 -13.75
N TYR A 34 17.61 25.01 -13.61
CA TYR A 34 18.41 25.34 -12.42
C TYR A 34 19.34 26.52 -12.70
N ASN A 35 19.93 26.58 -13.89
CA ASN A 35 20.73 27.70 -14.37
C ASN A 35 20.75 27.70 -15.92
N GLU A 36 21.38 28.70 -16.53
CA GLU A 36 21.40 28.90 -18.00
C GLU A 36 21.86 27.66 -18.78
N ASN A 37 22.72 26.83 -18.17
CA ASN A 37 23.31 25.66 -18.81
C ASN A 37 22.93 24.34 -18.11
N LEU A 38 21.88 24.30 -17.28
CA LEU A 38 21.51 23.09 -16.55
C LEU A 38 20.00 23.00 -16.32
N ASN A 39 19.43 21.94 -16.88
CA ASN A 39 18.02 21.59 -16.80
C ASN A 39 17.86 20.18 -16.22
N ALA A 40 16.90 19.98 -15.31
CA ALA A 40 16.42 18.63 -15.00
C ALA A 40 15.16 18.33 -15.80
N VAL A 41 15.18 17.22 -16.52
CA VAL A 41 14.02 16.71 -17.25
C VAL A 41 13.46 15.50 -16.52
N ALA A 42 12.20 15.61 -16.11
CA ALA A 42 11.43 14.51 -15.55
C ALA A 42 10.71 13.76 -16.67
N LEU A 43 10.87 12.44 -16.68
CA LEU A 43 10.27 11.51 -17.64
C LEU A 43 9.45 10.46 -16.88
N GLU A 44 8.28 10.12 -17.43
CA GLU A 44 7.51 8.96 -16.98
C GLU A 44 8.13 7.64 -17.43
N ASN A 45 7.90 6.61 -16.64
CA ASN A 45 8.25 5.25 -17.00
C ASN A 45 7.22 4.69 -17.98
N LYS A 46 7.64 4.44 -19.24
CA LYS A 46 6.78 3.84 -20.28
C LYS A 46 6.27 2.44 -19.89
N ILE A 47 7.10 1.67 -19.18
CA ILE A 47 6.79 0.33 -18.72
C ILE A 47 7.06 0.29 -17.23
N ILE A 48 6.02 -0.04 -16.45
CA ILE A 48 6.13 -0.18 -15.00
C ILE A 48 6.07 -1.68 -14.71
N LYS A 49 7.19 -2.24 -14.24
CA LYS A 49 7.26 -3.63 -13.78
C LYS A 49 6.87 -3.71 -12.31
N PHE A 50 5.84 -4.48 -11.99
CA PHE A 50 5.43 -4.77 -10.62
C PHE A 50 6.16 -6.01 -10.10
N ASP A 51 7.42 -5.82 -9.72
CA ASP A 51 8.31 -6.85 -9.19
C ASP A 51 8.27 -6.97 -7.66
N LYS A 52 7.49 -6.11 -7.00
CA LYS A 52 7.29 -6.12 -5.54
C LYS A 52 5.92 -6.70 -5.20
N PRO A 53 5.80 -7.57 -4.18
CA PRO A 53 4.55 -8.22 -3.80
C PRO A 53 3.60 -7.30 -3.01
N ILE A 54 3.48 -6.02 -3.40
CA ILE A 54 2.65 -5.03 -2.68
C ILE A 54 1.16 -5.39 -2.80
N TYR A 55 0.70 -5.70 -4.02
CA TYR A 55 -0.70 -6.08 -4.26
C TYR A 55 -1.04 -7.43 -3.64
N ILE A 56 -0.10 -8.37 -3.68
CA ILE A 56 -0.27 -9.68 -3.06
C ILE A 56 -0.38 -9.52 -1.54
N GLY A 57 0.54 -8.76 -0.92
CA GLY A 57 0.49 -8.48 0.51
C GLY A 57 -0.80 -7.77 0.93
N PHE A 58 -1.30 -6.85 0.10
CA PHE A 58 -2.59 -6.19 0.34
C PHE A 58 -3.76 -7.18 0.30
N ALA A 59 -3.82 -8.03 -0.74
CA ALA A 59 -4.87 -9.03 -0.88
C ALA A 59 -4.87 -10.05 0.27
N VAL A 60 -3.69 -10.55 0.67
CA VAL A 60 -3.56 -11.47 1.81
C VAL A 60 -4.04 -10.80 3.09
N LEU A 61 -3.64 -9.55 3.35
CA LEU A 61 -4.08 -8.80 4.53
C LEU A 61 -5.61 -8.64 4.58
N ASP A 62 -6.24 -8.33 3.46
CA ASP A 62 -7.70 -8.17 3.39
C ASP A 62 -8.44 -9.50 3.60
N ILE A 63 -7.90 -10.59 3.05
CA ILE A 63 -8.43 -11.94 3.29
C ILE A 63 -8.30 -12.30 4.77
N SER A 64 -7.13 -12.07 5.38
CA SER A 64 -6.90 -12.33 6.80
C SER A 64 -7.87 -11.54 7.69
N LYS A 65 -8.06 -10.24 7.42
CA LYS A 65 -9.05 -9.43 8.16
C LYS A 65 -10.47 -9.95 8.00
N THR A 66 -10.85 -10.35 6.79
CA THR A 66 -12.19 -10.90 6.52
C THR A 66 -12.44 -12.14 7.37
N LEU A 67 -11.47 -13.04 7.44
CA LEU A 67 -11.55 -14.24 8.29
C LEU A 67 -11.66 -13.89 9.78
N MET A 68 -10.86 -12.93 10.27
CA MET A 68 -10.93 -12.49 11.66
C MET A 68 -12.28 -11.86 12.00
N TYR A 69 -12.85 -11.05 11.12
CA TYR A 69 -14.16 -10.45 11.31
C TYR A 69 -15.28 -11.49 11.27
N ASP A 70 -15.21 -12.44 10.34
CA ASP A 70 -16.16 -13.55 10.29
C ASP A 70 -16.16 -14.34 11.60
N TYR A 71 -14.97 -14.70 12.10
CA TYR A 71 -14.84 -15.36 13.39
C TYR A 71 -15.40 -14.52 14.56
N HIS A 72 -15.07 -13.22 14.60
CA HIS A 72 -15.58 -12.33 15.65
C HIS A 72 -17.11 -12.25 15.65
N TYR A 73 -17.73 -11.93 14.50
CA TYR A 73 -19.16 -11.64 14.44
C TYR A 73 -20.03 -12.90 14.36
N ASN A 74 -19.63 -13.87 13.53
CA ASN A 74 -20.45 -15.04 13.24
C ASN A 74 -20.22 -16.21 14.20
N VAL A 75 -19.09 -16.25 14.92
CA VAL A 75 -18.78 -17.28 15.92
C VAL A 75 -18.85 -16.69 17.33
N MET A 76 -17.88 -15.88 17.73
CA MET A 76 -17.72 -15.44 19.13
C MET A 76 -18.86 -14.55 19.60
N LYS A 77 -19.21 -13.51 18.83
CA LYS A 77 -20.28 -12.57 19.18
C LYS A 77 -21.66 -13.24 19.13
N LYS A 78 -21.85 -14.18 18.20
CA LYS A 78 -23.09 -14.96 18.10
C LYS A 78 -23.29 -15.90 19.29
N HIS A 79 -22.20 -16.54 19.75
CA HIS A 79 -22.23 -17.48 20.88
C HIS A 79 -22.48 -16.75 22.22
N TYR A 80 -21.67 -15.74 22.54
CA TYR A 80 -21.75 -15.05 23.84
C TYR A 80 -22.71 -13.84 23.87
N LYS A 81 -23.22 -13.39 22.72
CA LYS A 81 -24.16 -12.26 22.58
C LYS A 81 -23.62 -11.00 23.27
N ASP A 82 -24.29 -10.53 24.32
CA ASP A 82 -23.92 -9.32 25.06
C ASP A 82 -22.87 -9.56 26.14
N LYS A 83 -22.56 -10.84 26.44
CA LYS A 83 -21.58 -11.24 27.46
C LYS A 83 -20.13 -11.20 26.97
N ILE A 84 -19.87 -10.71 25.76
CA ILE A 84 -18.53 -10.60 25.18
C ILE A 84 -18.22 -9.18 24.74
N LYS A 85 -17.03 -8.71 25.14
CA LYS A 85 -16.45 -7.44 24.73
C LYS A 85 -15.08 -7.67 24.11
N LEU A 86 -14.91 -7.21 22.86
CA LEU A 86 -13.62 -7.19 22.21
C LEU A 86 -12.79 -6.04 22.79
N MET A 87 -11.63 -6.37 23.37
CA MET A 87 -10.77 -5.41 24.07
C MET A 87 -9.60 -4.96 23.21
N TYR A 88 -9.03 -5.87 22.42
CA TYR A 88 -7.88 -5.59 21.56
C TYR A 88 -7.83 -6.56 20.37
N THR A 89 -7.19 -6.11 19.28
CA THR A 89 -6.95 -6.91 18.06
C THR A 89 -5.51 -6.74 17.60
N ASP A 90 -4.82 -7.82 17.31
CA ASP A 90 -3.52 -7.83 16.62
C ASP A 90 -3.64 -8.52 15.24
N THR A 91 -2.51 -8.84 14.61
CA THR A 91 -2.37 -9.41 13.26
C THR A 91 -3.07 -10.76 13.10
N ASP A 92 -3.09 -11.57 14.15
CA ASP A 92 -3.66 -12.93 14.16
C ASP A 92 -4.40 -13.26 15.47
N SER A 93 -4.56 -12.29 16.37
CA SER A 93 -5.15 -12.52 17.69
C SER A 93 -6.22 -11.51 18.05
N LEU A 94 -7.19 -11.98 18.83
CA LEU A 94 -8.31 -11.19 19.37
C LEU A 94 -8.32 -11.38 20.89
N VAL A 95 -8.33 -10.29 21.63
CA VAL A 95 -8.39 -10.31 23.09
C VAL A 95 -9.80 -9.96 23.53
N TYR A 96 -10.42 -10.88 24.25
CA TYR A 96 -11.81 -10.75 24.70
C TYR A 96 -11.90 -10.65 26.22
N HIS A 97 -12.87 -9.87 26.67
CA HIS A 97 -13.41 -9.98 28.01
C HIS A 97 -14.77 -10.67 27.90
N ILE A 98 -14.88 -11.86 28.49
CA ILE A 98 -16.06 -12.73 28.42
C ILE A 98 -16.62 -12.92 29.83
N ASN A 99 -17.92 -12.68 30.00
CA ASN A 99 -18.64 -12.91 31.24
C ASN A 99 -19.35 -14.26 31.17
N THR A 100 -18.74 -15.31 31.71
CA THR A 100 -19.32 -16.66 31.79
C THR A 100 -18.96 -17.33 33.11
N ASP A 101 -19.73 -18.36 33.49
CA ASP A 101 -19.54 -19.11 34.74
C ASP A 101 -18.34 -20.07 34.63
N ASP A 102 -18.16 -20.72 33.47
CA ASP A 102 -17.01 -21.59 33.19
C ASP A 102 -16.73 -21.66 31.68
N PHE A 103 -15.67 -20.98 31.23
CA PHE A 103 -15.29 -20.93 29.81
C PHE A 103 -14.93 -22.30 29.22
N TYR A 104 -14.43 -23.25 30.01
CA TYR A 104 -14.04 -24.56 29.51
C TYR A 104 -15.23 -25.51 29.30
N LYS A 105 -16.41 -25.15 29.82
CA LYS A 105 -17.64 -25.92 29.68
C LYS A 105 -18.62 -25.34 28.66
N ASP A 106 -18.30 -24.19 28.09
CA ASP A 106 -19.11 -23.48 27.07
C ASP A 106 -18.87 -23.99 25.64
#